data_AF-A0A972X2T5-F1
#
_entry.id   AF-A0A972X2T5-F1
#
_cell.length_a   1.000
_cell.length_b   1.000
_cell.length_c   1.000
_cell.angle_alpha   90.00
_cell.angle_beta   90.00
_cell.angle_gamma   90.00
#
_symmetry.space_group_name_H-M   'P 1'
#
loop_
_entity.id
_entity.type
_entity.pdbx_description
1 polymer ?
#
loop_
_entity_poly.entity_id
_entity_poly.type
_entity_poly.pdbx_seq_one_letter_code
_entity_poly.pdbx_strand_id
1 'polypeptide(L)'
;MTSAASGPPAFTPSNATIRRPFAGVRTWCTMLAICLEERLAYRGDFIIGTLMRFLPIVTQVFLWTAVFNATSRADIAGYSRNDIVAYYLLTMVTRAFSSMPGLSGGIARSVRDGSVKKYLVQPVDYVSYLLAARIAHKLVYYIVATAPFAAIFWLCRGYFPPLPDTGTIAAFLLSLVLSFLLGFFMEATLG
;
A
#
# COMPACT_ATOMS: atom_id res chain seq x y z
N MET A 1 74.61 28.31 -12.41
CA MET A 1 73.25 28.52 -12.96
C MET A 1 72.42 27.30 -12.64
N THR A 2 71.70 27.35 -11.51
CA THR A 2 70.85 26.28 -10.97
C THR A 2 69.48 26.35 -11.64
N SER A 3 69.13 25.33 -12.43
CA SER A 3 67.80 25.15 -13.01
C SER A 3 66.93 24.34 -12.06
N ALA A 4 65.89 24.97 -11.53
CA ALA A 4 64.84 24.33 -10.73
C ALA A 4 63.54 24.21 -11.56
N ALA A 5 62.65 23.34 -11.11
CA ALA A 5 61.30 23.01 -11.59
C ALA A 5 61.23 21.79 -12.54
N SER A 6 60.30 20.85 -12.38
CA SER A 6 58.98 20.88 -11.74
C SER A 6 58.60 19.51 -11.14
N GLY A 7 58.07 19.50 -9.92
CA GLY A 7 57.48 18.30 -9.30
C GLY A 7 56.09 17.95 -9.88
N PRO A 8 55.62 16.71 -9.73
CA PRO A 8 54.34 16.27 -10.29
C PRO A 8 53.15 17.00 -9.64
N PRO A 9 52.04 17.21 -10.37
CA PRO A 9 50.89 17.95 -9.86
C PRO A 9 50.27 17.24 -8.66
N ALA A 10 50.04 18.02 -7.59
CA ALA A 10 49.36 17.58 -6.39
C ALA A 10 47.91 17.13 -6.70
N PHE A 11 47.54 15.94 -6.25
CA PHE A 11 46.18 15.43 -6.33
C PHE A 11 45.28 16.25 -5.39
N THR A 12 44.53 17.20 -5.92
CA THR A 12 43.48 17.90 -5.17
C THR A 12 42.30 16.94 -4.95
N PRO A 13 41.89 16.64 -3.71
CA PRO A 13 40.70 15.83 -3.47
C PRO A 13 39.48 16.58 -4.01
N SER A 14 38.79 15.96 -4.97
CA SER A 14 37.53 16.44 -5.54
C SER A 14 36.50 16.62 -4.43
N ASN A 15 35.88 17.80 -4.41
CA ASN A 15 34.86 18.24 -3.45
C ASN A 15 33.91 17.10 -3.04
N ALA A 16 33.88 16.82 -1.73
CA ALA A 16 32.85 16.01 -1.11
C ALA A 16 31.49 16.55 -1.56
N THR A 17 30.75 15.73 -2.31
CA THR A 17 29.44 16.09 -2.84
C THR A 17 28.50 16.28 -1.65
N ILE A 18 28.19 17.53 -1.32
CA ILE A 18 27.18 17.89 -0.33
C ILE A 18 25.86 17.29 -0.83
N ARG A 19 25.47 16.13 -0.28
CA ARG A 19 24.16 15.54 -0.50
C ARG A 19 23.14 16.52 0.06
N ARG A 20 22.47 17.28 -0.82
CA ARG A 20 21.39 18.17 -0.42
C ARG A 20 20.33 17.32 0.31
N PRO A 21 19.95 17.64 1.56
CA PRO A 21 19.03 16.81 2.35
C PRO A 21 17.67 16.62 1.66
N PHE A 22 17.26 17.58 0.85
CA PHE A 22 16.02 17.56 0.08
C PHE A 22 16.11 16.84 -1.28
N ALA A 23 17.31 16.43 -1.73
CA ALA A 23 17.46 15.74 -3.00
C ALA A 23 16.82 14.35 -2.97
N GLY A 24 16.93 13.62 -1.86
CA GLY A 24 16.33 12.29 -1.70
C GLY A 24 14.81 12.34 -1.73
N VAL A 25 14.20 13.30 -1.02
CA VAL A 25 12.74 13.49 -1.00
C VAL A 25 12.21 13.85 -2.39
N ARG A 26 12.86 14.78 -3.09
CA ARG A 26 12.45 15.14 -4.45
C ARG A 26 12.49 13.93 -5.39
N THR A 27 13.59 13.17 -5.35
CA THR A 27 13.74 11.95 -6.15
C THR A 27 12.65 10.93 -5.83
N TRP A 28 12.32 10.73 -4.55
CA TRP A 28 11.25 9.83 -4.12
C TRP A 28 9.87 10.29 -4.60
N CYS A 29 9.56 11.59 -4.49
CA CYS A 29 8.32 12.16 -5.03
C CYS A 29 8.23 12.00 -6.55
N THR A 30 9.33 12.17 -7.28
CA THR A 30 9.37 11.93 -8.73
C THR A 30 9.09 10.45 -9.05
N MET A 31 9.69 9.51 -8.33
CA MET A 31 9.38 8.07 -8.50
C MET A 31 7.90 7.78 -8.25
N LEU A 32 7.36 8.33 -7.16
CA LEU A 32 5.94 8.16 -6.82
C LEU A 32 5.04 8.71 -7.93
N ALA A 33 5.34 9.88 -8.48
CA ALA A 33 4.59 10.48 -9.58
C ALA A 33 4.62 9.61 -10.85
N ILE A 34 5.81 9.11 -11.24
CA ILE A 34 5.94 8.20 -12.40
C ILE A 34 5.12 6.93 -12.18
N CYS A 35 5.21 6.31 -11.00
CA CYS A 35 4.41 5.13 -10.69
C CYS A 35 2.91 5.44 -10.70
N LEU A 36 2.49 6.63 -10.26
CA LEU A 36 1.09 7.04 -10.27
C LEU A 36 0.56 7.17 -11.70
N GLU A 37 1.33 7.80 -12.59
CA GLU A 37 1.00 7.93 -14.02
C GLU A 37 0.84 6.55 -14.68
N GLU A 38 1.78 5.62 -14.42
CA GLU A 38 1.70 4.25 -14.92
C GLU A 38 0.42 3.55 -14.44
N ARG A 39 0.05 3.69 -13.15
CA ARG A 39 -1.18 3.09 -12.62
C ARG A 39 -2.45 3.72 -13.20
N LEU A 40 -2.46 5.03 -13.41
CA LEU A 40 -3.61 5.74 -13.98
C LEU A 40 -3.84 5.39 -15.46
N ALA A 41 -2.78 5.06 -16.21
CA ALA A 41 -2.89 4.56 -17.58
C ALA A 41 -3.73 3.27 -17.65
N TYR A 42 -3.61 2.40 -16.63
CA TYR A 42 -4.35 1.14 -16.51
C TYR A 42 -5.54 1.22 -15.53
N ARG A 43 -6.18 2.40 -15.41
CA ARG A 43 -7.32 2.62 -14.50
C ARG A 43 -8.50 1.63 -14.65
N GLY A 44 -8.67 1.03 -15.83
CA GLY A 44 -9.70 0.01 -16.07
C GLY A 44 -9.53 -1.22 -15.18
N ASP A 45 -8.29 -1.67 -14.96
CA ASP A 45 -7.97 -2.80 -14.08
C ASP A 45 -8.39 -2.52 -12.64
N PHE A 46 -8.26 -1.26 -12.22
CA PHE A 46 -8.71 -0.83 -10.90
C PHE A 46 -10.23 -0.87 -10.76
N ILE A 47 -10.99 -0.47 -11.78
CA ILE A 47 -12.46 -0.52 -11.75
C ILE A 47 -12.94 -1.97 -11.65
N ILE A 48 -12.43 -2.85 -12.53
CA ILE A 48 -12.78 -4.27 -12.55
C ILE A 48 -12.36 -4.93 -11.24
N GLY A 49 -11.11 -4.72 -10.82
CA GLY A 49 -10.59 -5.29 -9.58
C GLY A 49 -11.33 -4.81 -8.34
N THR A 50 -11.82 -3.58 -8.35
CA THR A 50 -12.67 -3.02 -7.30
C THR A 50 -14.02 -3.70 -7.26
N LEU A 51 -14.71 -3.83 -8.39
CA LEU A 51 -16.00 -4.52 -8.48
C LEU A 51 -15.91 -5.98 -7.98
N MET A 52 -14.89 -6.71 -8.45
CA MET A 52 -14.65 -8.10 -8.02
C MET A 52 -14.35 -8.20 -6.52
N ARG A 53 -13.74 -7.16 -5.92
CA ARG A 53 -13.43 -7.13 -4.49
C ARG A 53 -14.65 -6.85 -3.60
N PHE A 54 -15.71 -6.27 -4.15
CA PHE A 54 -16.95 -6.05 -3.43
C PHE A 54 -17.88 -7.26 -3.44
N LEU A 55 -17.77 -8.17 -4.42
CA LEU A 55 -18.64 -9.34 -4.47
C LEU A 55 -18.66 -10.16 -3.15
N PRO A 56 -17.51 -10.41 -2.48
CA PRO A 56 -17.49 -11.12 -1.20
C PRO A 56 -18.28 -10.43 -0.08
N ILE A 57 -18.40 -9.09 -0.08
CA ILE A 57 -19.15 -8.40 0.99
C ILE A 57 -20.65 -8.66 0.89
N VAL A 58 -21.16 -8.70 -0.33
CA VAL A 58 -22.56 -9.00 -0.63
C VAL A 58 -22.86 -10.43 -0.20
N THR A 59 -21.99 -11.38 -0.56
CA THR A 59 -22.08 -12.76 -0.10
C THR A 59 -22.10 -12.84 1.41
N GLN A 60 -21.25 -12.08 2.09
CA GLN A 60 -21.15 -12.10 3.54
C GLN A 60 -22.41 -11.60 4.25
N VAL A 61 -23.00 -10.52 3.73
CA VAL A 61 -24.28 -10.00 4.24
C VAL A 61 -25.39 -11.03 4.10
N PHE A 62 -25.53 -11.64 2.91
CA PHE A 62 -26.57 -12.65 2.68
C PHE A 62 -26.34 -13.92 3.48
N LEU A 63 -25.10 -14.40 3.56
CA LEU A 63 -24.73 -15.60 4.31
C LEU A 63 -25.08 -15.43 5.78
N TRP A 64 -24.63 -14.35 6.42
CA TRP A 64 -24.93 -14.15 7.85
C TRP A 64 -26.39 -13.84 8.09
N THR A 65 -27.07 -13.18 7.17
CA THR A 65 -28.53 -13.03 7.26
C THR A 65 -29.23 -14.39 7.26
N ALA A 66 -28.83 -15.31 6.38
CA ALA A 66 -29.39 -16.66 6.33
C ALA A 66 -29.07 -17.46 7.60
N VAL A 67 -27.83 -17.38 8.12
CA VAL A 67 -27.41 -18.08 9.35
C VAL A 67 -28.23 -17.62 10.56
N PHE A 68 -28.40 -16.31 10.75
CA PHE A 68 -29.20 -15.79 11.87
C PHE A 68 -30.68 -16.12 11.73
N ASN A 69 -31.24 -16.10 10.51
CA ASN A 69 -32.61 -16.52 10.27
C ASN A 69 -32.83 -18.02 10.59
N ALA A 70 -31.82 -18.87 10.36
CA ALA A 70 -31.90 -20.30 10.61
C ALA A 70 -31.71 -20.68 12.09
N THR A 71 -31.05 -19.85 12.90
CA THR A 71 -30.62 -20.21 14.26
C THR A 71 -31.71 -19.95 15.32
N SER A 72 -32.78 -19.20 15.00
CA SER A 72 -33.84 -18.77 15.93
C SER A 72 -33.36 -18.03 17.19
N ARG A 73 -32.06 -17.75 17.32
CA ARG A 73 -31.43 -17.00 18.41
C ARG A 73 -31.16 -15.57 17.97
N ALA A 74 -31.24 -14.64 18.93
CA ALA A 74 -30.98 -13.22 18.68
C ALA A 74 -29.49 -12.91 18.45
N ASP A 75 -28.61 -13.70 19.08
CA ASP A 75 -27.15 -13.56 18.99
C ASP A 75 -26.45 -14.91 18.82
N ILE A 76 -25.22 -14.85 18.30
CA ILE A 76 -24.29 -15.99 18.22
C ILE A 76 -23.04 -15.58 18.99
N ALA A 77 -22.81 -16.21 20.15
CA ALA A 77 -21.68 -15.92 21.03
C ALA A 77 -21.61 -14.44 21.45
N GLY A 78 -22.75 -13.79 21.71
CA GLY A 78 -22.82 -12.38 22.09
C GLY A 78 -22.73 -11.39 20.92
N TYR A 79 -22.56 -11.86 19.68
CA TYR A 79 -22.55 -11.02 18.49
C TYR A 79 -23.89 -11.08 17.76
N SER A 80 -24.44 -9.91 17.45
CA SER A 80 -25.60 -9.79 16.57
C SER A 80 -25.19 -9.92 15.10
N ARG A 81 -26.17 -10.15 14.23
CA ARG A 81 -25.97 -10.09 12.77
C ARG A 81 -25.29 -8.79 12.34
N ASN A 82 -25.66 -7.67 12.95
CA ASN A 82 -25.14 -6.36 12.58
C ASN A 82 -23.66 -6.22 12.95
N ASP A 83 -23.26 -6.73 14.12
CA ASP A 83 -21.86 -6.70 14.56
C ASP A 83 -20.97 -7.50 13.60
N ILE A 84 -21.43 -8.68 13.18
CA ILE A 84 -20.68 -9.52 12.25
C ILE A 84 -20.57 -8.84 10.87
N VAL A 85 -21.65 -8.28 10.35
CA VAL A 85 -21.62 -7.55 9.07
C VAL A 85 -20.70 -6.32 9.14
N ALA A 86 -20.78 -5.53 10.21
CA ALA A 86 -19.91 -4.38 10.46
C ALA A 86 -18.42 -4.79 10.53
N TYR A 87 -18.12 -5.90 11.22
CA TYR A 87 -16.78 -6.49 11.26
C TYR A 87 -16.28 -6.83 9.85
N TYR A 88 -17.09 -7.48 9.02
CA TYR A 88 -16.67 -7.82 7.65
C TYR A 88 -16.47 -6.60 6.75
N LEU A 89 -17.27 -5.55 6.92
CA LEU A 89 -17.05 -4.26 6.25
C LEU A 89 -15.69 -3.65 6.65
N LEU A 90 -15.36 -3.68 7.94
CA LEU A 90 -14.10 -3.14 8.45
C LEU A 90 -12.88 -3.98 8.03
N THR A 91 -13.00 -5.30 8.05
CA THR A 91 -11.94 -6.20 7.58
C THR A 91 -11.67 -6.04 6.09
N MET A 92 -12.69 -5.71 5.27
CA MET A 92 -12.49 -5.42 3.85
C MET A 92 -11.59 -4.19 3.63
N VAL A 93 -11.81 -3.12 4.40
CA VAL A 93 -10.96 -1.92 4.38
C VAL A 93 -9.54 -2.30 4.83
N THR A 94 -9.43 -3.00 5.96
CA THR A 94 -8.15 -3.41 6.54
C THR A 94 -7.33 -4.29 5.58
N ARG A 95 -7.99 -5.24 4.91
CA ARG A 95 -7.37 -6.13 3.93
C ARG A 95 -6.83 -5.38 2.71
N ALA A 96 -7.47 -4.29 2.31
CA ALA A 96 -6.97 -3.46 1.22
C ALA A 96 -5.65 -2.74 1.59
N PHE A 97 -5.40 -2.46 2.88
CA PHE A 97 -4.13 -1.93 3.39
C PHE A 97 -3.05 -3.02 3.53
N SER A 98 -3.38 -4.18 4.10
CA SER A 98 -2.37 -5.22 4.37
C SER A 98 -1.97 -6.04 3.13
N SER A 99 -2.86 -6.18 2.14
CA SER A 99 -2.61 -7.04 0.98
C SER A 99 -1.57 -6.45 0.01
N MET A 100 -0.59 -7.27 -0.38
CA MET A 100 0.52 -6.94 -1.29
C MET A 100 0.71 -8.00 -2.40
N PRO A 101 -0.32 -8.24 -3.24
CA PRO A 101 -0.27 -9.34 -4.21
C PRO A 101 0.86 -9.14 -5.24
N GLY A 102 1.58 -10.22 -5.47
CA GLY A 102 2.62 -10.32 -6.50
C GLY A 102 3.88 -9.50 -6.22
N LEU A 103 4.10 -9.01 -4.99
CA LEU A 103 5.31 -8.28 -4.64
C LEU A 103 6.51 -9.21 -4.57
N SER A 104 6.46 -10.24 -3.73
CA SER A 104 7.52 -11.24 -3.61
C SER A 104 7.86 -11.87 -4.97
N GLY A 105 6.85 -12.36 -5.69
CA GLY A 105 7.04 -12.95 -7.02
C GLY A 105 7.60 -11.96 -8.06
N GLY A 106 7.28 -10.66 -7.94
CA GLY A 106 7.84 -9.62 -8.79
C GLY A 106 9.33 -9.35 -8.50
N ILE A 107 9.72 -9.35 -7.23
CA ILE A 107 11.12 -9.23 -6.79
C ILE A 107 11.93 -10.42 -7.31
N ALA A 108 11.47 -11.65 -7.03
CA ALA A 108 12.14 -12.87 -7.47
C ALA A 108 12.33 -12.92 -9.00
N ARG A 109 11.33 -12.47 -9.77
CA ARG A 109 11.42 -12.36 -11.23
C ARG A 109 12.43 -11.30 -11.66
N SER A 110 12.47 -10.16 -10.98
CA SER A 110 13.41 -9.08 -11.31
C SER A 110 14.87 -9.48 -11.12
N VAL A 111 15.14 -10.33 -10.12
CA VAL A 111 16.44 -10.96 -9.87
C VAL A 111 16.76 -11.96 -10.98
N ARG A 112 15.82 -12.87 -11.27
CA ARG A 112 15.98 -13.91 -12.30
C ARG A 112 16.28 -13.33 -13.68
N ASP A 113 15.56 -12.29 -14.07
CA ASP A 113 15.64 -11.71 -15.42
C ASP A 113 16.67 -10.56 -15.49
N GLY A 114 17.38 -10.28 -14.38
CA GLY A 114 18.45 -9.28 -14.31
C GLY A 114 17.99 -7.82 -14.36
N SER A 115 16.67 -7.56 -14.41
CA SER A 115 16.11 -6.20 -14.43
C SER A 115 16.40 -5.41 -13.15
N VAL A 116 16.72 -6.09 -12.04
CA VAL A 116 17.18 -5.46 -10.80
C VAL A 116 18.52 -4.72 -10.97
N LYS A 117 19.37 -5.12 -11.94
CA LYS A 117 20.72 -4.54 -12.16
C LYS A 117 20.70 -3.02 -12.30
N LYS A 118 19.66 -2.46 -12.93
CA LYS A 118 19.57 -1.00 -13.13
C LYS A 118 19.56 -0.23 -11.81
N TYR A 119 18.97 -0.79 -10.76
CA TYR A 119 18.92 -0.19 -9.42
C TYR A 119 20.23 -0.36 -8.65
N LEU A 120 21.10 -1.31 -9.04
CA LEU A 120 22.42 -1.49 -8.45
C LEU A 120 23.45 -0.51 -9.02
N VAL A 121 23.25 -0.04 -10.25
CA VAL A 121 24.17 0.90 -10.94
C VAL A 121 23.72 2.36 -10.75
N GLN A 122 22.41 2.59 -10.64
CA GLN A 122 21.85 3.93 -10.42
C GLN A 122 21.78 4.23 -8.92
N PRO A 123 21.86 5.52 -8.50
CA PRO A 123 21.70 5.93 -7.11
C PRO A 123 20.21 5.90 -6.69
N VAL A 124 19.52 4.79 -6.93
CA VAL A 124 18.10 4.56 -6.65
C VAL A 124 17.97 3.30 -5.82
N ASP A 125 17.53 3.45 -4.59
CA ASP A 125 17.25 2.32 -3.72
C ASP A 125 16.04 1.52 -4.23
N TYR A 126 16.25 0.22 -4.45
CA TYR A 126 15.25 -0.66 -5.04
C TYR A 126 14.04 -0.83 -4.13
N VAL A 127 14.25 -0.99 -2.81
CA VAL A 127 13.16 -1.16 -1.84
C VAL A 127 12.31 0.10 -1.73
N SER A 128 12.95 1.27 -1.71
CA SER A 128 12.28 2.58 -1.72
C SER A 128 11.43 2.78 -2.98
N TYR A 129 11.94 2.37 -4.14
CA TYR A 129 11.18 2.36 -5.39
C TYR A 129 9.96 1.44 -5.31
N LEU A 130 10.13 0.21 -4.81
CA LEU A 130 9.02 -0.73 -4.63
C LEU A 130 7.95 -0.18 -3.67
N LEU A 131 8.38 0.48 -2.59
CA LEU A 131 7.48 1.13 -1.64
C LEU A 131 6.69 2.25 -2.32
N ALA A 132 7.35 3.13 -3.07
CA ALA A 132 6.69 4.18 -3.85
C ALA A 132 5.68 3.58 -4.85
N ALA A 133 6.05 2.52 -5.56
CA ALA A 133 5.16 1.83 -6.48
C ALA A 133 3.92 1.23 -5.80
N ARG A 134 4.06 0.72 -4.56
CA ARG A 134 2.95 0.19 -3.76
C ARG A 134 2.06 1.28 -3.19
N ILE A 135 2.63 2.41 -2.76
CA ILE A 135 1.87 3.58 -2.35
C ILE A 135 1.07 4.12 -3.53
N ALA A 136 1.70 4.32 -4.70
CA ALA A 136 1.01 4.76 -5.91
C ALA A 136 -0.17 3.83 -6.27
N HIS A 137 0.05 2.51 -6.22
CA HIS A 137 -1.01 1.54 -6.45
C HIS A 137 -2.19 1.70 -5.47
N LYS A 138 -1.92 1.87 -4.17
CA LYS A 138 -2.99 2.05 -3.17
C LYS A 138 -3.69 3.40 -3.31
N LEU A 139 -2.97 4.47 -3.63
CA LEU A 139 -3.57 5.78 -3.88
C LEU A 139 -4.55 5.73 -5.06
N VAL A 140 -4.12 5.21 -6.22
CA VAL A 140 -5.02 5.07 -7.38
C VAL A 140 -6.20 4.16 -7.04
N TYR A 141 -5.93 3.04 -6.36
CA TYR A 141 -6.98 2.12 -5.93
C TYR A 141 -8.02 2.82 -5.07
N TYR A 142 -7.62 3.56 -4.03
CA TYR A 142 -8.57 4.23 -3.15
C TYR A 142 -9.28 5.39 -3.85
N ILE A 143 -8.62 6.15 -4.72
CA ILE A 143 -9.29 7.20 -5.51
C ILE A 143 -10.42 6.63 -6.36
N VAL A 144 -10.15 5.55 -7.11
CA VAL A 144 -11.15 4.88 -7.96
C VAL A 144 -12.23 4.21 -7.11
N ALA A 145 -11.82 3.57 -6.01
CA ALA A 145 -12.73 2.82 -5.15
C ALA A 145 -13.50 3.71 -4.15
N THR A 146 -13.19 5.02 -4.04
CA THR A 146 -13.83 5.90 -3.06
C THR A 146 -15.34 5.90 -3.23
N ALA A 147 -15.84 6.06 -4.46
CA ALA A 147 -17.28 6.07 -4.74
C ALA A 147 -18.00 4.77 -4.35
N PRO A 148 -17.56 3.57 -4.78
CA PRO A 148 -18.24 2.34 -4.38
C PRO A 148 -18.08 2.00 -2.89
N PHE A 149 -16.92 2.31 -2.27
CA PHE A 149 -16.78 2.17 -0.82
C PHE A 149 -17.76 3.10 -0.08
N ALA A 150 -17.84 4.37 -0.48
CA ALA A 150 -18.77 5.33 0.12
C ALA A 150 -20.23 4.89 -0.05
N ALA A 151 -20.61 4.39 -1.23
CA ALA A 151 -21.96 3.88 -1.48
C ALA A 151 -22.31 2.70 -0.55
N ILE A 152 -21.39 1.74 -0.38
CA ILE A 152 -21.60 0.58 0.50
C ILE A 152 -21.63 0.99 1.96
N PHE A 153 -20.71 1.84 2.42
CA PHE A 153 -20.73 2.33 3.79
C PHE A 153 -21.99 3.14 4.10
N TRP A 154 -22.50 3.90 3.13
CA TRP A 154 -23.77 4.61 3.27
C TRP A 154 -24.97 3.66 3.34
N LEU A 155 -25.03 2.66 2.45
CA LEU A 155 -26.10 1.65 2.44
C LEU A 155 -26.08 0.79 3.72
N CYS A 156 -24.88 0.45 4.20
CA CYS A 156 -24.66 -0.39 5.37
C CYS A 156 -24.52 0.41 6.68
N ARG A 157 -24.79 1.72 6.68
CA ARG A 157 -24.60 2.57 7.88
C ARG A 157 -25.40 2.10 9.09
N GLY A 158 -26.54 1.43 8.86
CA GLY A 158 -27.40 0.89 9.92
C GLY A 158 -26.85 -0.35 10.62
N TYR A 159 -25.79 -0.98 10.10
CA TYR A 159 -25.14 -2.11 10.74
C TYR A 159 -24.08 -1.68 11.77
N PHE A 160 -23.57 -0.45 11.68
CA PHE A 160 -22.51 0.01 12.56
C PHE A 160 -23.06 0.45 13.93
N PRO A 161 -22.34 0.12 15.03
CA PRO A 161 -22.62 0.70 16.34
C PRO A 161 -22.37 2.21 16.34
N PRO A 162 -22.77 2.94 17.42
CA PRO A 162 -22.38 4.33 17.59
C PRO A 162 -20.88 4.53 17.42
N LEU A 163 -20.50 5.70 16.88
CA LEU A 163 -19.12 6.04 16.59
C LEU A 163 -18.25 5.86 17.85
N PRO A 164 -17.12 5.13 17.74
CA PRO A 164 -16.20 4.95 18.84
C PRO A 164 -15.47 6.25 19.19
N ASP A 165 -14.78 6.24 20.31
CA ASP A 165 -13.97 7.38 20.76
C ASP A 165 -12.88 7.75 19.74
N THR A 166 -12.47 9.02 19.76
CA THR A 166 -11.44 9.54 18.85
C THR A 166 -10.11 8.79 18.98
N GLY A 167 -9.79 8.29 20.17
CA GLY A 167 -8.58 7.50 20.42
C GLY A 167 -8.61 6.17 19.68
N THR A 168 -9.71 5.44 19.74
CA THR A 168 -9.93 4.18 19.00
C THR A 168 -9.87 4.40 17.49
N ILE A 169 -10.46 5.48 16.98
CA ILE A 169 -10.38 5.82 15.54
C ILE A 169 -8.93 6.10 15.16
N ALA A 170 -8.19 6.89 15.94
CA ALA A 170 -6.78 7.19 15.67
C ALA A 170 -5.91 5.91 15.73
N ALA A 171 -6.14 5.04 16.71
CA ALA A 171 -5.46 3.76 16.84
C ALA A 171 -5.77 2.83 15.66
N PHE A 172 -7.02 2.82 15.18
CA PHE A 172 -7.40 2.07 13.98
C PHE A 172 -6.70 2.62 12.72
N LEU A 173 -6.67 3.94 12.52
CA LEU A 173 -5.96 4.53 11.38
C LEU A 173 -4.45 4.25 11.45
N LEU A 174 -3.85 4.31 12.64
CA LEU A 174 -2.45 3.94 12.84
C LEU A 174 -2.21 2.45 12.52
N SER A 175 -3.11 1.56 12.94
CA SER A 175 -2.98 0.14 12.67
C SER A 175 -3.10 -0.17 11.16
N LEU A 176 -3.87 0.61 10.40
CA LEU A 176 -3.91 0.50 8.93
C LEU A 176 -2.55 0.81 8.31
N VAL A 177 -1.89 1.90 8.74
CA VAL A 177 -0.55 2.27 8.26
C VAL A 177 0.48 1.19 8.64
N LEU A 178 0.44 0.70 9.88
CA LEU A 178 1.33 -0.36 10.33
C LEU A 178 1.09 -1.67 9.57
N SER A 179 -0.16 -2.05 9.30
CA SER A 179 -0.50 -3.25 8.53
C SER A 179 -0.01 -3.17 7.09
N PHE A 180 -0.04 -1.98 6.48
CA PHE A 180 0.53 -1.73 5.17
C PHE A 180 2.05 -1.93 5.16
N LEU A 181 2.75 -1.33 6.12
CA LEU A 181 4.20 -1.47 6.24
C LEU A 181 4.60 -2.92 6.51
N LEU A 182 3.91 -3.58 7.45
CA LEU A 182 4.14 -4.97 7.78
C LEU A 182 3.97 -5.87 6.54
N GLY A 183 2.86 -5.74 5.83
CA GLY A 183 2.61 -6.52 4.61
C GLY A 183 3.64 -6.25 3.52
N PHE A 184 4.07 -4.99 3.36
CA PHE A 184 5.12 -4.63 2.41
C PHE A 184 6.45 -5.30 2.75
N PHE A 185 6.92 -5.16 3.99
CA PHE A 185 8.21 -5.71 4.40
C PHE A 185 8.21 -7.23 4.39
N MET A 186 7.13 -7.87 4.85
CA MET A 186 7.02 -9.33 4.77
C MET A 186 7.18 -9.84 3.34
N GLU A 187 6.45 -9.29 2.38
CA GLU A 187 6.56 -9.69 0.98
C GLU A 187 7.89 -9.31 0.34
N ALA A 188 8.47 -8.18 0.74
CA ALA A 188 9.80 -7.77 0.29
C ALA A 188 10.90 -8.72 0.78
N THR A 189 10.76 -9.30 1.97
CA THR A 189 11.71 -10.29 2.50
C THR A 189 11.51 -11.69 1.93
N LEU A 190 10.30 -12.04 1.49
CA LEU A 190 9.99 -13.34 0.90
C LEU A 190 10.40 -13.45 -0.58
N GLY A 191 10.53 -12.32 -1.27
CA GLY A 191 10.89 -12.25 -2.70
C GLY A 191 12.38 -12.18 -2.93
#